data_AF-A0A8S2TQ28-F1
#
_entry.id   AF-A0A8S2TQ28-F1
#
_cell.length_a   1.000
_cell.length_b   1.000
_cell.length_c   1.000
_cell.angle_alpha   90.00
_cell.angle_beta   90.00
_cell.angle_gamma   90.00
#
_symmetry.space_group_name_H-M   'P 1'
#
loop_
_entity.id
_entity.type
_entity.pdbx_description
1 polymer ?
#
loop_
_entity_poly.entity_id
_entity_poly.type
_entity_poly.pdbx_seq_one_letter_code
_entity_poly.pdbx_strand_id
1 'polypeptide(L)'
;GIGLVAGLLSRPLSTWSADLTSENPFLCKLRAGLLFSAISVGSWLIMLATADRWLSSSPNSNLRKRSTLKNAQTNAIVVSICVTLVEAQNFYCFDANLTNTPLKC
;
A
#
# COMPACT_ATOMS: atom_id res chain seq x y z
N GLY A 1 12.31 -5.66 13.14
CA GLY A 1 12.61 -4.27 13.54
C GLY A 1 11.51 -3.30 13.16
N ILE A 2 11.21 -3.16 11.87
CA ILE A 2 10.38 -2.05 11.34
C ILE A 2 8.88 -2.20 11.66
N GLY A 3 8.34 -3.42 11.64
CA GLY A 3 6.91 -3.66 11.92
C GLY A 3 6.48 -3.39 13.38
N LEU A 4 7.40 -3.53 14.34
CA LEU A 4 7.13 -3.21 15.74
C LEU A 4 7.02 -1.70 15.97
N VAL A 5 7.85 -0.91 15.29
CA VAL A 5 7.81 0.56 15.39
C VAL A 5 6.54 1.11 14.72
N ALA A 6 6.15 0.56 13.56
CA ALA A 6 4.89 0.93 12.91
C ALA A 6 3.65 0.57 13.77
N GLY A 7 3.65 -0.63 14.39
CA GLY A 7 2.59 -1.04 15.32
C GLY A 7 2.56 -0.22 16.61
N LEU A 8 3.73 0.19 17.11
CA LEU A 8 3.87 1.07 18.28
C LEU A 8 3.55 2.53 18.00
N LEU A 9 3.65 3.03 16.77
CA LEU A 9 3.16 4.35 16.37
C LEU A 9 1.64 4.38 16.21
N SER A 10 1.04 3.24 15.82
CA SER A 10 -0.41 3.10 15.64
C SER A 10 -1.19 3.23 16.96
N ARG A 11 -0.61 2.76 18.07
CA ARG A 11 -1.24 2.79 19.42
C ARG A 11 -1.35 4.19 20.04
N PRO A 12 -0.30 5.03 20.13
CA PRO A 12 -0.41 6.37 20.70
C PRO A 12 -1.25 7.31 19.82
N LEU A 13 -1.30 7.11 18.50
CA LEU A 13 -2.25 7.82 17.65
C LEU A 13 -3.72 7.42 17.92
N SER A 14 -3.98 6.20 18.38
CA SER A 14 -5.35 5.76 18.73
C SER A 14 -5.87 6.35 20.05
N THR A 15 -4.97 6.84 20.91
CA THR A 15 -5.31 7.44 22.21
C THR A 15 -5.30 8.97 22.18
N TRP A 16 -4.73 9.59 21.13
CA TRP A 16 -4.84 11.03 20.89
C TRP A 16 -6.25 11.35 20.37
N SER A 17 -7.14 11.62 21.32
CA SER A 17 -8.55 12.01 21.19
C SER A 17 -8.75 13.40 20.57
N ALA A 18 -7.97 13.72 19.54
CA ALA A 18 -8.26 14.74 18.56
C ALA A 18 -8.20 14.03 17.21
N ASP A 19 -9.24 13.25 16.90
CA ASP A 19 -9.47 12.75 15.55
C ASP A 19 -9.76 13.95 14.65
N LEU A 20 -8.74 14.75 14.32
CA LEU A 20 -8.78 15.80 13.30
C LEU A 20 -9.22 15.22 11.93
N THR A 21 -9.15 13.89 11.81
CA THR A 21 -9.66 13.09 10.70
C THR A 21 -11.18 13.06 10.62
N SER A 22 -11.91 13.08 11.75
CA SER A 22 -13.39 13.11 11.76
C SER A 22 -13.92 14.53 11.58
N GLU A 23 -13.15 15.55 11.98
CA GLU A 23 -13.54 16.95 11.81
C GLU A 23 -13.17 17.51 10.43
N ASN A 24 -12.12 16.97 9.79
CA ASN A 24 -11.66 17.45 8.48
C ASN A 24 -11.83 16.37 7.40
N PRO A 25 -12.77 16.54 6.46
CA PRO A 25 -13.04 15.56 5.40
C PRO A 25 -11.83 15.31 4.50
N PHE A 26 -10.92 16.28 4.39
CA PHE A 26 -9.67 16.12 3.64
C PHE A 26 -8.72 15.12 4.30
N LEU A 27 -8.56 15.18 5.63
CA LEU A 27 -7.68 14.28 6.39
C LEU A 27 -8.24 12.84 6.41
N CYS A 28 -9.55 12.69 6.55
CA CYS A 28 -10.22 11.40 6.35
C CYS A 28 -9.88 10.78 5.00
N LYS A 29 -10.10 11.54 3.94
CA LYS A 29 -9.93 11.07 2.57
C LYS A 29 -8.49 10.68 2.28
N LEU A 30 -7.54 11.45 2.84
CA LEU A 30 -6.11 11.14 2.80
C LEU A 30 -5.76 9.86 3.56
N ARG A 31 -6.30 9.66 4.76
CA ARG A 31 -6.08 8.43 5.53
C ARG A 31 -6.61 7.20 4.81
N ALA A 32 -7.83 7.27 4.27
CA ALA A 32 -8.44 6.17 3.52
C ALA A 32 -7.61 5.85 2.27
N GLY A 33 -7.26 6.86 1.48
CA GLY A 33 -6.47 6.67 0.26
C GLY A 33 -5.06 6.13 0.53
N LEU A 34 -4.39 6.58 1.60
CA LEU A 34 -3.10 6.01 2.02
C LEU A 34 -3.21 4.54 2.45
N LEU A 35 -4.26 4.18 3.18
CA LEU A 35 -4.49 2.80 3.61
C LEU A 35 -4.75 1.88 2.41
N PHE A 36 -5.67 2.25 1.52
CA PHE A 36 -5.99 1.46 0.33
C PHE A 36 -4.77 1.30 -0.58
N SER A 37 -4.06 2.40 -0.85
CA SER A 37 -2.83 2.34 -1.65
C SER A 37 -1.75 1.48 -0.99
N ALA A 38 -1.51 1.58 0.32
CA ALA A 38 -0.54 0.74 1.02
C ALA A 38 -0.88 -0.75 0.96
N ILE A 39 -2.15 -1.12 1.16
CA ILE A 39 -2.61 -2.52 1.05
C ILE A 39 -2.45 -3.03 -0.38
N SER A 40 -2.86 -2.23 -1.37
CA SER A 40 -2.75 -2.54 -2.79
C SER A 40 -1.28 -2.76 -3.19
N VAL A 41 -0.40 -1.79 -2.90
CA VAL A 41 1.06 -1.91 -3.14
C VAL A 41 1.63 -3.14 -2.46
N GLY A 42 1.28 -3.38 -1.20
CA GLY A 42 1.72 -4.56 -0.45
C GLY A 42 1.34 -5.87 -1.14
N SER A 43 0.10 -5.99 -1.63
CA SER A 43 -0.38 -7.18 -2.34
C SER A 43 0.40 -7.43 -3.65
N TRP A 44 0.68 -6.37 -4.41
CA TRP A 44 1.46 -6.47 -5.65
C TRP A 44 2.92 -6.81 -5.39
N LEU A 45 3.53 -6.28 -4.34
CA LEU A 45 4.90 -6.63 -3.95
C LEU A 45 5.02 -8.09 -3.53
N ILE A 46 4.02 -8.63 -2.82
CA ILE A 46 3.98 -10.06 -2.48
C ILE A 46 3.90 -10.91 -3.75
N MET A 47 3.05 -10.53 -4.71
CA MET A 47 2.93 -11.22 -6.00
C MET A 47 4.24 -11.18 -6.81
N LEU A 48 4.93 -10.05 -6.83
CA LEU A 48 6.25 -9.95 -7.46
C LEU A 48 7.30 -10.80 -6.75
N ALA A 49 7.27 -10.86 -5.42
CA ALA A 49 8.20 -11.68 -4.65
C ALA A 49 8.00 -13.18 -4.88
N THR A 50 6.75 -13.63 -5.04
CA THR A 50 6.47 -15.04 -5.39
C THR A 50 6.88 -15.35 -6.83
N ALA A 51 6.64 -14.43 -7.77
CA ALA A 51 7.11 -14.57 -9.15
C ALA A 51 8.65 -14.60 -9.25
N ASP A 52 9.35 -13.75 -8.50
CA ASP A 52 10.81 -13.73 -8.44
C ASP A 52 11.37 -15.06 -7.90
N ARG A 53 10.77 -15.59 -6.82
CA ARG A 53 11.12 -16.92 -6.30
C ARG A 53 10.90 -18.03 -7.31
N TRP A 54 9.82 -17.97 -8.08
CA TRP A 54 9.54 -18.94 -9.14
C TRP A 54 10.54 -18.86 -10.30
N LEU A 55 10.95 -17.65 -10.70
CA LEU A 55 12.01 -17.47 -11.70
C LEU A 55 13.35 -18.01 -11.22
N SER A 56 13.65 -17.86 -9.92
CA SER A 56 14.88 -18.35 -9.31
C SER A 56 14.93 -19.88 -9.21
N SER A 57 13.78 -20.54 -9.00
CA SER A 57 13.67 -22.00 -8.97
C SER A 57 13.57 -22.66 -10.35
N SER A 58 13.41 -21.88 -11.42
CA SER A 58 13.29 -22.39 -12.77
C SER A 58 14.59 -23.10 -13.22
N PRO A 59 14.49 -24.28 -13.88
CA PRO A 59 15.65 -24.96 -14.46
C PRO A 59 16.25 -24.18 -15.65
N ASN A 60 15.54 -23.17 -16.17
CA ASN A 60 16.02 -22.35 -17.27
C ASN A 60 16.96 -21.24 -16.77
N SER A 61 18.24 -21.32 -17.17
CA SER A 61 19.29 -20.38 -16.78
C SER A 61 19.01 -18.94 -17.22
N ASN A 62 18.27 -18.72 -18.32
CA ASN A 62 17.88 -17.39 -18.77
C ASN A 62 16.81 -16.75 -17.85
N LEU A 63 15.89 -17.56 -17.32
CA LEU A 63 14.86 -17.07 -16.38
C LEU A 63 15.46 -16.78 -15.01
N ARG A 64 16.39 -17.64 -14.55
CA ARG A 64 17.09 -17.46 -13.28
C ARG A 64 17.93 -16.18 -13.25
N LYS A 65 18.55 -15.80 -14.36
CA LYS A 65 19.29 -14.52 -14.50
C LYS A 65 18.40 -13.28 -14.41
N ARG A 66 17.08 -13.39 -14.57
CA ARG A 66 16.15 -12.25 -14.42
C ARG A 66 15.80 -11.97 -12.96
N SER A 67 15.96 -12.96 -12.07
CA SER A 67 15.86 -12.78 -10.61
C SER A 67 17.13 -12.11 -10.10
N THR A 68 17.19 -10.78 -10.26
CA THR A 68 18.27 -9.95 -9.73
C THR A 68 17.71 -8.89 -8.81
N LEU A 69 18.47 -8.54 -7.77
CA LEU A 69 18.06 -7.51 -6.81
C LEU A 69 17.76 -6.16 -7.48
N LYS A 70 18.53 -5.80 -8.51
CA LYS A 70 18.29 -4.58 -9.30
C LYS A 70 16.91 -4.61 -9.97
N ASN A 71 16.56 -5.72 -10.63
CA ASN A 71 15.28 -5.86 -11.30
C ASN A 71 14.11 -5.89 -10.30
N ALA A 72 14.29 -6.55 -9.16
CA ALA A 72 13.29 -6.55 -8.09
C ALA A 72 13.05 -5.14 -7.52
N GLN A 73 14.11 -4.35 -7.30
CA GLN A 73 14.00 -2.95 -6.86
C GLN A 73 13.30 -2.08 -7.91
N THR A 74 13.70 -2.18 -9.18
CA THR A 74 13.05 -1.43 -10.27
C THR A 74 11.57 -1.81 -10.38
N ASN A 75 11.24 -3.10 -10.35
CA ASN A 75 9.84 -3.56 -10.41
C ASN A 75 9.04 -3.06 -9.21
N ALA A 76 9.61 -3.05 -8.01
CA ALA A 76 8.95 -2.53 -6.82
C ALA A 76 8.62 -1.03 -6.94
N ILE A 77 9.55 -0.23 -7.48
CA ILE A 77 9.34 1.21 -7.71
C ILE A 77 8.31 1.45 -8.81
N VAL A 78 8.38 0.70 -9.92
CA VAL A 78 7.42 0.83 -11.02
C VAL A 78 6.01 0.49 -10.55
N VAL A 79 5.86 -0.63 -9.84
CA VAL A 79 4.57 -1.06 -9.29
C VAL A 79 4.04 -0.06 -8.27
N SER A 80 4.86 0.48 -7.37
CA SER A 80 4.38 1.45 -6.39
C SER A 80 3.85 2.72 -7.07
N ILE A 81 4.54 3.22 -8.11
CA ILE A 81 4.07 4.36 -8.90
C ILE A 81 2.77 4.02 -9.64
N CYS A 82 2.71 2.89 -10.35
CA CYS A 82 1.53 2.48 -11.10
C CYS A 82 0.31 2.31 -10.20
N VAL A 83 0.46 1.64 -9.05
CA VAL A 83 -0.64 1.46 -8.09
C VAL A 83 -1.07 2.80 -7.53
N THR A 84 -0.14 3.69 -7.16
CA THR A 84 -0.50 5.02 -6.66
C THR A 84 -1.29 5.83 -7.69
N LEU A 85 -0.93 5.76 -8.98
CA LEU A 85 -1.68 6.42 -10.05
C LEU A 85 -3.08 5.81 -10.25
N VAL A 86 -3.21 4.49 -10.17
CA VAL A 86 -4.50 3.78 -10.29
C VAL A 86 -5.38 4.02 -9.06
N GLU A 87 -4.82 4.22 -7.89
CA GLU A 87 -5.56 4.56 -6.67
C GLU A 87 -5.84 6.07 -6.56
N ALA A 88 -5.17 6.91 -7.35
CA ALA A 88 -5.43 8.35 -7.39
C ALA A 88 -6.86 8.68 -7.87
N GLN A 89 -7.46 7.86 -8.73
CA GLN A 89 -8.89 8.00 -9.08
C GLN A 89 -9.81 7.73 -7.89
N ASN A 90 -9.45 6.82 -6.97
CA ASN A 90 -10.21 6.61 -5.74
C ASN A 90 -10.18 7.88 -4.87
N PHE A 91 -9.08 8.64 -4.87
CA PHE A 91 -9.06 9.96 -4.25
C PHE A 91 -10.02 10.97 -4.90
N TYR A 92 -10.45 10.82 -6.15
CA TYR A 92 -11.47 11.72 -6.70
C TYR A 92 -12.88 11.18 -6.45
N CYS A 93 -13.10 9.87 -6.65
CA CYS A 93 -14.42 9.24 -6.54
C CYS A 93 -14.88 8.94 -5.10
N PHE A 94 -13.99 8.95 -4.10
CA PHE A 94 -14.38 8.65 -2.73
C PHE A 94 -15.03 9.89 -2.08
N ASP A 95 -16.35 9.89 -1.96
CA ASP A 95 -17.09 10.86 -1.16
C ASP A 95 -17.05 10.46 0.32
N ALA A 96 -16.42 11.30 1.14
CA ALA A 96 -16.18 11.03 2.56
C ALA A 96 -17.42 11.20 3.46
N ASN A 97 -18.64 11.20 2.91
CA ASN A 97 -19.85 11.60 3.64
C ASN A 97 -21.11 10.80 3.24
N LEU A 98 -20.95 9.51 2.93
CA LEU A 98 -22.06 8.61 2.65
C LEU A 98 -22.54 7.94 3.94
N THR A 99 -23.80 8.16 4.31
CA THR A 99 -24.40 7.79 5.61
C THR A 99 -24.47 6.28 5.90
N ASN A 100 -24.02 5.43 4.97
CA ASN A 100 -24.05 3.96 5.05
C ASN A 100 -22.72 3.29 4.67
N THR A 101 -21.59 4.00 4.71
CA THR A 101 -20.28 3.37 4.49
C THR A 101 -19.71 2.77 5.78
N PRO A 102 -19.03 1.61 5.71
CA PRO A 102 -18.43 0.98 6.89
C PRO A 102 -17.27 1.81 7.46
N LEU A 103 -16.64 2.64 6.62
CA LEU A 103 -15.74 3.70 7.07
C LEU A 103 -16.58 4.95 7.33
N LYS A 104 -16.87 5.21 8.61
CA LYS A 104 -17.35 6.51 9.08
C LYS A 104 -16.15 7.41 9.24
N CYS A 105 -15.98 8.30 8.29
CA CYS A 105 -15.62 9.66 8.60
C CYS A 105 -16.94 10.44 8.66
#